data_AF-A0A663EBS4-F1
#
_entry.id   AF-A0A663EBS4-F1
#
_cell.length_a   1.000
_cell.length_b   1.000
_cell.length_c   1.000
_cell.angle_alpha   90.00
_cell.angle_beta   90.00
_cell.angle_gamma   90.00
#
_symmetry.space_group_name_H-M   'P 1'
#
loop_
_entity.id
_entity.type
_entity.pdbx_description
1 polymer ?
#
loop_
_entity_poly.entity_id
_entity_poly.type
_entity_poly.pdbx_seq_one_letter_code
_entity_poly.pdbx_strand_id
1 'polypeptide(L)' 'MAQSVVVQVGQCGNQVGCRFWDLALREHAAVNKKGIYDEALSSFFRNVDTR' A
#
# COMPACT_ATOMS: atom_id res chain seq x y z
N MET A 1 -7.78 5.16 -13.62
CA MET A 1 -7.21 4.92 -12.27
C MET A 1 -7.91 3.72 -11.68
N ALA A 2 -7.18 2.64 -11.39
CA ALA A 2 -7.74 1.40 -10.85
C ALA A 2 -7.47 1.33 -9.35
N GLN A 3 -8.49 0.96 -8.57
CA GLN A 3 -8.35 0.71 -7.14
C GLN A 3 -8.37 -0.79 -6.89
N SER A 4 -7.40 -1.29 -6.13
CA SER A 4 -7.28 -2.70 -5.78
C SER A 4 -7.48 -2.89 -4.29
N VAL A 5 -8.43 -3.74 -3.92
CA VAL A 5 -8.68 -4.15 -2.54
C VAL A 5 -8.09 -5.55 -2.34
N VAL A 6 -7.11 -5.67 -1.46
CA VAL A 6 -6.44 -6.95 -1.16
C VAL A 6 -7.00 -7.54 0.14
N VAL A 7 -7.54 -8.75 0.07
CA VAL A 7 -8.03 -9.49 1.24
C VAL A 7 -7.06 -10.63 1.57
N GLN A 8 -6.64 -10.71 2.83
CA GLN A 8 -5.73 -11.74 3.34
C GLN A 8 -6.51 -12.67 4.27
N VAL A 9 -6.48 -13.98 3.99
CA VAL A 9 -7.27 -14.98 4.73
C VAL A 9 -6.38 -16.12 5.20
N GLY A 10 -6.53 -16.48 6.48
CA GLY A 10 -5.80 -17.58 7.10
C GLY A 10 -4.32 -17.27 7.36
N GLN A 11 -3.63 -18.22 7.99
CA GLN A 11 -2.24 -18.04 8.41
C GLN A 11 -1.30 -17.78 7.23
N CYS A 12 -1.38 -18.63 6.18
CA CYS A 12 -0.53 -18.47 5.00
C CYS A 12 -0.79 -17.13 4.29
N GLY A 13 -2.07 -16.78 4.08
CA GLY A 13 -2.45 -15.51 3.45
C GLY A 13 -1.95 -14.30 4.22
N ASN A 14 -2.03 -14.31 5.54
CA ASN A 14 -1.52 -13.22 6.38
C ASN A 14 0.02 -13.15 6.36
N GLN A 15 0.72 -14.28 6.29
CA GLN A 15 2.19 -14.29 6.19
C GLN A 15 2.69 -13.67 4.88
N VAL A 16 2.11 -14.09 3.75
CA VAL A 16 2.42 -13.52 2.43
C VAL A 16 2.00 -12.05 2.39
N GLY A 17 0.82 -11.75 2.91
CA GLY A 17 0.26 -10.41 2.99
C GLY A 17 1.15 -9.41 3.74
N CYS A 18 1.69 -9.81 4.90
CA CYS A 18 2.64 -8.99 5.65
C CYS A 18 3.89 -8.65 4.83
N ARG A 19 4.44 -9.62 4.08
CA ARG A 19 5.63 -9.40 3.24
C ARG A 19 5.32 -8.53 2.03
N PHE A 20 4.15 -8.72 1.42
CA PHE A 20 3.69 -7.89 0.30
C PHE A 20 3.64 -6.41 0.71
N TRP A 21 2.96 -6.09 1.81
CA TRP A 21 2.81 -4.69 2.25
C TRP A 21 4.13 -4.07 2.71
N ASP A 22 5.01 -4.82 3.36
CA ASP A 22 6.35 -4.35 3.73
C ASP A 22 7.15 -3.93 2.48
N LEU A 23 7.12 -4.73 1.42
CA LEU A 23 7.81 -4.40 0.16
C LEU A 23 7.16 -3.23 -0.57
N ALA A 24 5.84 -3.25 -0.75
CA ALA A 24 5.12 -2.18 -1.44
C ALA A 24 5.38 -0.81 -0.79
N LEU A 25 5.34 -0.73 0.54
CA LEU A 25 5.65 0.51 1.27
C LEU A 25 7.11 0.94 1.11
N ARG A 26 8.06 0.00 1.13
CA ARG A 26 9.49 0.30 0.92
C ARG A 26 9.77 0.82 -0.49
N GLU A 27 9.17 0.21 -1.50
CA GLU A 27 9.29 0.66 -2.90
C GLU A 27 8.74 2.07 -3.06
N HIS A 28 7.55 2.34 -2.52
CA HIS A 28 6.99 3.69 -2.51
C HIS A 28 7.87 4.69 -1.77
N ALA A 29 8.36 4.37 -0.58
CA ALA A 29 9.27 5.24 0.18
C ALA A 29 10.65 5.41 -0.51
N ALA A 30 11.06 4.47 -1.35
CA ALA A 30 12.29 4.58 -2.14
C ALA A 30 12.20 5.72 -3.18
N VAL A 31 11.01 5.95 -3.74
CA VAL A 31 10.78 6.96 -4.80
C VAL A 31 10.16 8.24 -4.24
N ASN A 32 9.15 8.13 -3.38
CA ASN A 32 8.39 9.25 -2.83
C ASN A 32 8.94 9.69 -1.46
N LYS A 33 10.08 10.41 -1.49
CA LYS A 33 10.79 10.88 -0.27
C LYS A 33 10.04 11.92 0.55
N LYS A 34 9.07 12.60 -0.05
CA LYS A 34 8.28 13.65 0.60
C LYS A 34 7.02 13.09 1.26
N GLY A 35 6.69 11.82 1.04
CA GLY A 35 5.47 11.19 1.57
C GLY A 35 4.19 11.82 1.02
N ILE A 36 4.21 12.33 -0.21
CA ILE A 36 3.05 12.99 -0.82
C ILE A 36 2.06 11.90 -1.27
N TYR A 37 0.77 12.08 -1.03
CA TYR A 37 -0.23 11.18 -1.59
C TYR A 37 -0.34 11.40 -3.11
N ASP A 38 0.12 10.42 -3.89
CA ASP A 38 0.17 10.48 -5.36
C ASP A 38 -0.75 9.44 -6.01
N GLU A 39 -0.80 9.44 -7.35
CA GLU A 39 -1.60 8.49 -8.12
C GLU A 39 -1.21 7.03 -7.85
N ALA A 40 0.08 6.75 -7.65
CA ALA A 40 0.55 5.40 -7.40
C ALA A 40 0.06 4.88 -6.03
N LEU A 41 0.18 5.68 -4.97
CA LEU A 41 -0.37 5.37 -3.64
C LEU A 41 -1.89 5.17 -3.66
N SER A 42 -2.60 5.92 -4.51
CA SER A 42 -4.06 5.83 -4.62
C SER A 42 -4.60 4.49 -5.13
N SER A 43 -3.73 3.64 -5.69
CA SER A 43 -4.11 2.31 -6.19
C SER A 43 -4.41 1.33 -5.05
N PHE A 44 -3.73 1.48 -3.90
CA PHE A 44 -3.84 0.58 -2.75
C PHE A 44 -4.29 1.28 -1.46
N PHE A 45 -4.05 2.57 -1.34
CA PHE A 45 -4.30 3.33 -0.13
C PHE A 45 -5.35 4.41 -0.38
N ARG A 46 -6.11 4.73 0.66
CA ARG A 46 -7.00 5.89 0.68
C ARG A 46 -6.36 6.98 1.51
N ASN A 47 -6.28 8.20 0.97
CA ASN A 47 -5.92 9.35 1.79
C ASN A 47 -7.06 9.66 2.76
N VAL A 48 -6.76 9.63 4.06
CA VAL A 48 -7.70 9.94 5.14
C VAL A 48 -7.34 11.23 5.87
N ASP A 49 -6.24 11.89 5.49
CA ASP A 49 -5.94 13.21 6.02
C ASP A 49 -6.91 14.22 5.38
N THR A 50 -7.72 14.87 6.22
CA THR A 50 -8.71 15.87 5.82
C THR A 50 -8.22 17.30 6.06
N ARG A 51 -6.95 17.47 6.45
CA ARG A 51 -6.35 18.78 6.69
C ARG A 51 -5.91 19.46 5.41
#